data_AF-A0A183CYT5-F1
#
_entry.id   AF-A0A183CYT5-F1
#
_cell.length_a   1.000
_cell.length_b   1.000
_cell.length_c   1.000
_cell.angle_alpha   90.00
_cell.angle_beta   90.00
_cell.angle_gamma   90.00
#
_symmetry.space_group_name_H-M   'P 1'
#
loop_
_entity.id
_entity.type
_entity.pdbx_description
1 polymer ?
#
loop_
_entity_poly.entity_id
_entity_poly.type
_entity_poly.pdbx_seq_one_letter_code
_entity_poly.pdbx_strand_id
1 'polypeptide(L)'
;MVEFIATDYVVNSLLYHAYKQKYMDFIIGPESGPQLKSLLLTTCESGYCIGEYLGELSRQYPNREVEIHFSTRKVVSQVFEDKCVHERVDLP
;
A
#
# COMPACT_ATOMS: atom_id res chain seq x y z
N MET A 1 0.48 -23.75 26.44
CA MET A 1 0.21 -22.30 26.47
C MET A 1 1.49 -21.61 26.08
N VAL A 2 1.50 -20.85 24.98
CA VAL A 2 2.68 -20.12 24.50
C VAL A 2 2.34 -18.64 24.55
N GLU A 3 3.15 -17.87 25.28
CA GLU A 3 3.08 -16.41 25.29
C GLU A 3 4.26 -15.85 24.48
N PHE A 4 3.99 -14.86 23.64
CA PHE A 4 5.00 -14.15 22.87
C PHE A 4 5.08 -12.71 23.38
N ILE A 5 6.26 -12.33 23.83
CA ILE A 5 6.56 -10.97 24.27
C ILE A 5 7.52 -10.38 23.24
N ALA A 6 7.10 -9.29 22.61
CA ALA A 6 7.94 -8.54 21.69
C ALA A 6 7.93 -7.07 22.07
N THR A 7 9.11 -6.44 21.93
CA THR A 7 9.28 -5.00 22.09
C THR A 7 9.20 -4.31 20.74
N ASP A 8 8.95 -3.01 20.76
CA ASP A 8 9.06 -2.11 19.61
C ASP A 8 10.40 -2.25 18.88
N TYR A 9 11.50 -2.51 19.60
CA TYR A 9 12.82 -2.75 19.04
C TYR A 9 12.84 -3.91 18.02
N VAL A 10 12.13 -5.01 18.29
CA VAL A 10 12.08 -6.16 17.39
C VAL A 10 11.44 -5.79 16.06
N VAL A 11 10.29 -5.09 16.13
CA VAL A 11 9.55 -4.66 14.93
C VAL A 11 10.33 -3.60 14.16
N ASN A 12 10.90 -2.61 14.84
CA ASN A 12 11.68 -1.55 14.21
C ASN A 12 12.95 -2.08 13.53
N SER A 13 13.60 -3.08 14.13
CA SER A 13 14.75 -3.75 13.51
C SER A 13 14.33 -4.50 12.24
N LEU A 14 13.21 -5.22 12.28
CA LEU A 14 12.66 -5.91 11.11
C LEU A 14 12.32 -4.92 9.98
N LEU A 15 11.61 -3.84 10.31
CA LEU A 15 11.23 -2.80 9.36
C LEU A 15 12.45 -2.09 8.76
N TYR A 16 13.49 -1.86 9.56
CA TYR A 16 14.76 -1.32 9.05
C TYR A 16 15.42 -2.25 8.02
N HIS A 17 15.43 -3.56 8.27
CA HIS A 17 15.95 -4.52 7.32
C HIS A 17 15.10 -4.62 6.06
N ALA A 18 13.77 -4.65 6.18
CA ALA A 18 12.85 -4.64 5.05
C ALA A 18 13.00 -3.37 4.21
N TYR A 19 13.17 -2.20 4.84
CA TYR A 19 13.48 -0.95 4.17
C TYR A 19 14.81 -1.01 3.40
N LYS A 20 15.88 -1.50 4.04
CA LYS A 20 17.19 -1.66 3.38
C LYS A 20 17.16 -2.62 2.20
N GLN A 21 16.36 -3.67 2.27
CA GLN A 21 16.20 -4.67 1.22
C GLN A 21 15.19 -4.25 0.15
N LYS A 22 14.61 -3.05 0.25
CA LYS A 22 13.59 -2.53 -0.66
C LYS A 22 12.33 -3.37 -0.75
N TYR A 23 12.04 -4.17 0.27
CA TYR A 23 10.78 -4.93 0.37
C TYR A 23 9.56 -4.07 0.66
N MET A 24 9.74 -2.76 0.86
CA MET A 24 8.66 -1.79 1.01
C MET A 24 8.43 -0.96 -0.26
N ASP A 25 9.11 -1.28 -1.36
CA ASP A 25 8.90 -0.64 -2.65
C ASP A 25 7.94 -1.52 -3.47
N PHE A 26 6.76 -0.99 -3.80
CA PHE A 26 5.70 -1.73 -4.49
C PHE A 26 5.26 -0.96 -5.73
N ILE A 27 5.04 -1.72 -6.80
CA ILE A 27 4.50 -1.22 -8.05
C ILE A 27 3.06 -1.73 -8.15
N ILE A 28 2.11 -0.80 -8.24
CA ILE A 28 0.70 -1.13 -8.38
C ILE A 28 0.27 -0.72 -9.78
N GLY A 29 0.14 -1.70 -10.65
CA GLY A 29 -0.38 -1.55 -12.01
C GLY A 29 -1.75 -2.20 -12.19
N PRO A 30 -2.40 -1.97 -13.34
CA PRO A 30 -3.70 -2.57 -13.69
C PRO A 30 -3.66 -4.12 -13.74
N GLU A 31 -2.48 -4.71 -13.94
CA GLU A 31 -2.24 -6.16 -13.91
C GLU A 31 -2.22 -6.74 -12.49
N SER A 32 -2.08 -5.91 -11.46
CA SER A 32 -2.04 -6.34 -10.06
C SER A 32 -3.40 -6.84 -9.54
N GLY A 33 -4.49 -6.57 -10.25
CA GLY A 33 -5.80 -7.15 -9.94
C GLY A 33 -6.96 -6.58 -10.77
N PRO A 34 -8.07 -7.33 -10.92
CA PRO A 34 -9.18 -6.93 -11.78
C PRO A 34 -9.88 -5.64 -11.31
N GLN A 35 -9.93 -5.38 -9.99
CA GLN A 35 -10.50 -4.15 -9.44
C GLN A 35 -9.60 -2.92 -9.66
N LEU A 36 -8.28 -3.12 -9.67
CA LEU A 36 -7.31 -2.06 -9.93
C LEU A 36 -7.29 -1.67 -11.41
N LYS A 37 -7.55 -2.63 -12.30
CA LYS A 37 -7.62 -2.39 -13.74
C LYS A 37 -8.65 -1.32 -14.12
N SER A 38 -9.82 -1.30 -13.50
CA SER A 38 -10.83 -0.26 -13.76
C SER A 38 -10.50 1.08 -13.09
N LEU A 39 -9.80 1.03 -11.95
CA LEU A 39 -9.45 2.22 -11.16
C LEU A 39 -8.30 3.01 -11.80
N LEU A 40 -7.27 2.31 -12.29
CA LEU A 40 -6.01 2.86 -12.79
C LEU A 40 -6.08 3.29 -14.26
N LEU A 41 -7.24 3.79 -14.70
CA LEU A 41 -7.47 4.32 -16.05
C LEU A 41 -7.65 5.82 -16.02
N THR A 42 -7.11 6.49 -17.04
CA THR A 42 -7.32 7.94 -17.23
C THR A 42 -8.64 8.26 -17.90
N THR A 43 -9.33 7.29 -18.49
CA THR A 43 -10.63 7.48 -19.13
C THR A 43 -11.58 6.40 -18.64
N CYS A 44 -12.69 6.81 -18.03
CA CYS A 44 -13.67 5.89 -17.49
C CYS A 44 -14.74 5.59 -18.54
N GLU A 45 -15.00 4.31 -18.84
CA GLU A 45 -16.14 3.90 -19.68
C GLU A 45 -17.43 3.83 -18.86
N SER A 46 -17.35 3.37 -17.60
CA SER A 46 -18.43 3.41 -16.63
C SER A 46 -17.89 3.28 -15.20
N GLY A 47 -18.48 4.01 -14.23
CA GLY A 47 -18.05 3.98 -12.83
C GLY A 47 -16.87 4.91 -12.50
N TYR A 48 -16.15 4.59 -11.42
CA TYR A 48 -15.09 5.43 -10.85
C TYR A 48 -13.70 5.03 -11.38
N CYS A 49 -12.97 5.99 -11.96
CA CYS A 49 -11.56 5.84 -12.30
C CYS A 49 -10.73 7.07 -11.90
N ILE A 50 -9.40 6.90 -11.80
CA ILE A 50 -8.50 7.95 -11.32
C ILE A 50 -8.50 9.18 -12.24
N GLY A 51 -8.77 9.02 -13.53
CA GLY A 51 -8.88 10.13 -14.48
C GLY A 51 -10.07 11.06 -14.28
N GLU A 52 -11.15 10.60 -13.64
CA GLU A 52 -12.29 11.45 -13.25
C GLU A 52 -11.95 12.25 -11.98
N TYR A 53 -11.28 11.61 -11.02
CA TYR A 53 -10.80 12.27 -9.81
C TYR A 53 -9.71 13.31 -10.10
N LEU A 54 -8.74 12.95 -10.94
CA LEU A 54 -7.66 13.81 -11.43
C LEU A 54 -8.00 14.32 -12.83
N GLY A 55 -9.02 15.18 -12.95
CA GLY A 55 -9.56 15.62 -14.25
C GLY A 55 -8.56 16.24 -15.24
N GLU A 56 -7.41 16.74 -14.80
CA GLU A 56 -6.34 17.18 -15.72
C GLU A 56 -5.62 15.99 -16.38
N LEU A 57 -5.50 14.87 -15.67
CA LEU A 57 -4.85 13.66 -16.15
C LEU A 57 -5.60 13.06 -17.35
N SER A 58 -6.94 13.03 -17.27
CA SER A 58 -7.80 12.56 -18.36
C SER A 58 -7.78 13.47 -19.58
N ARG A 59 -7.69 14.79 -19.37
CA ARG A 59 -7.59 15.78 -20.45
C ARG A 59 -6.24 15.73 -21.16
N GLN A 60 -5.15 15.60 -20.40
CA GLN A 60 -3.80 15.66 -20.95
C GLN A 60 -3.33 14.30 -21.50
N TYR A 61 -3.82 13.20 -20.92
CA TYR A 61 -3.42 11.84 -21.28
C TYR A 61 -4.65 10.90 -21.40
N PRO A 62 -5.49 11.05 -22.45
CA PRO A 62 -6.66 10.20 -22.64
C PRO A 62 -6.28 8.75 -23.01
N ASN A 63 -7.14 7.79 -22.63
CA ASN A 63 -7.01 6.36 -22.93
C ASN A 63 -5.66 5.76 -22.50
N ARG A 64 -5.21 6.07 -21.28
CA ARG A 64 -3.97 5.56 -20.70
C ARG A 64 -4.24 4.78 -19.43
N GLU A 65 -3.37 3.80 -19.19
CA GLU A 65 -3.24 3.11 -17.92
C GLU A 65 -2.21 3.83 -17.04
N VAL A 66 -2.44 3.81 -15.74
CA VAL A 66 -1.60 4.46 -14.73
C VAL A 66 -0.96 3.40 -13.86
N GLU A 67 0.34 3.54 -13.63
CA GLU A 67 1.09 2.72 -12.69
C GLU A 67 1.51 3.58 -11.50
N ILE A 68 1.30 3.08 -10.29
CA ILE A 68 1.66 3.81 -9.07
C ILE A 68 2.86 3.13 -8.42
N HIS A 69 3.95 3.88 -8.30
CA HIS A 69 5.17 3.44 -7.66
C HIS A 69 5.17 3.94 -6.21
N PHE A 70 4.93 3.02 -5.27
CA PHE A 70 5.10 3.28 -3.86
C PHE A 70 6.55 2.97 -3.50
N SER A 71 7.28 3.98 -3.05
CA SER A 71 8.65 3.81 -2.57
C SER A 71 8.81 4.46 -1.22
N THR A 72 9.46 3.76 -0.30
CA THR A 72 9.70 4.32 1.02
C THR A 72 10.99 5.15 0.98
N ARG A 73 10.93 6.42 1.42
CA ARG A 73 12.11 7.33 1.42
C ARG A 73 12.92 7.32 2.72
N LYS A 74 12.31 6.85 3.81
CA LYS A 74 12.90 6.78 5.14
C LYS A 74 12.37 5.56 5.86
N VAL A 75 13.14 5.02 6.81
CA VAL A 75 12.68 3.88 7.61
C VAL A 75 11.40 4.20 8.38
N VAL A 76 10.47 3.25 8.39
CA VAL A 76 9.23 3.33 9.18
C VAL A 76 9.53 2.91 10.61
N SER A 77 9.07 3.70 11.58
CA SER A 77 9.18 3.38 13.00
C SER A 77 7.79 3.17 13.58
N GLN A 78 7.62 2.07 14.30
CA GLN A 78 6.43 1.74 15.07
C GLN A 78 6.70 1.99 16.55
N VAL A 79 5.73 2.61 17.23
CA VAL A 79 5.74 2.81 18.67
C VAL A 79 4.50 2.12 19.21
N PHE A 80 4.69 1.16 20.10
CA PHE A 80 3.58 0.51 20.78
C PHE A 80 3.19 1.35 21.99
N GLU A 81 1.93 1.81 21.99
CA GLU A 81 1.29 2.42 23.15
C GLU A 81 0.26 1.44 23.71
N ASP A 82 -0.13 1.58 24.98
CA ASP A 82 -1.11 0.72 25.69
C ASP A 82 -2.55 0.81 25.13
N LYS A 83 -2.72 1.34 23.92
CA LYS A 83 -3.96 1.28 23.17
C LYS A 83 -3.96 -0.02 22.39
N CYS A 84 -4.63 -1.05 22.94
CA CYS A 84 -4.81 -2.33 22.27
C CYS A 84 -5.23 -2.12 20.80
N VAL A 85 -4.36 -2.52 19.87
CA VAL A 85 -4.76 -2.78 18.48
C VAL A 85 -5.69 -3.98 18.54
N HIS A 86 -6.98 -3.77 18.30
CA HIS A 86 -7.98 -4.83 18.33
C HIS A 86 -7.88 -5.68 17.07
N GLU A 87 -6.80 -6.45 16.94
CA GLU A 87 -6.65 -7.44 15.89
C GLU A 87 -7.17 -8.77 16.42
N ARG A 88 -8.43 -9.11 16.06
CA ARG A 88 -8.94 -10.47 16.26
C ARG A 88 -8.20 -11.37 15.29
N VAL A 89 -7.16 -12.02 15.78
CA VAL A 89 -6.56 -13.16 15.12
C VAL A 89 -7.38 -14.39 15.51
N ASP A 90 -8.46 -14.64 14.77
CA ASP A 90 -9.10 -15.95 14.77
C ASP A 90 -8.16 -16.92 14.03
N LEU A 91 -7.31 -17.61 14.78
CA LEU A 91 -6.63 -18.81 14.28
C LEU A 91 -7.56 -20.04 14.51
N PRO A 92 -7.58 -21.02 13.59
CA PRO A 92 -8.48 -22.17 13.62
C PRO A 92 -8.21 -23.14 14.77
#